data_AF-D0YW82-F1
#
_entry.id   AF-D0YW82-F1
#
_cell.length_a   1.000
_cell.length_b   1.000
_cell.length_c   1.000
_cell.angle_alpha   90.00
_cell.angle_beta   90.00
_cell.angle_gamma   90.00
#
_symmetry.space_group_name_H-M   'P 1'
#
loop_
_entity.id
_entity.type
_entity.pdbx_description
1 polymer ?
#
loop_
_entity_poly.entity_id
_entity_poly.type
_entity_poly.pdbx_seq_one_letter_code
_entity_poly.pdbx_strand_id
1 'polypeptide(L)'
;MALLLSGSTLVGCNAIENAAGKMVLGDEFVKASEGLDRCDLSGLNYLQRTTDDNNKMMSSAALIALGAHYAADGDMNKVNLIAKRLEKHSDSQSFNQIKKDILDSGKKEAQTRIDNGFSANCK
;
A
#
# COMPACT_ATOMS: atom_id res chain seq x y z
N MET A 1 -2.07 26.11 -18.66
CA MET A 1 -3.33 25.42 -18.28
C MET A 1 -3.20 24.98 -16.84
N ALA A 2 -3.97 25.60 -15.94
CA ALA A 2 -4.04 25.22 -14.53
C ALA A 2 -5.18 24.21 -14.37
N LEU A 3 -4.88 22.99 -13.92
CA LEU A 3 -5.90 22.01 -13.54
C LEU A 3 -6.26 22.23 -12.07
N LEU A 4 -7.38 22.92 -11.88
CA LEU A 4 -8.08 23.04 -10.60
C LEU A 4 -8.70 21.68 -10.26
N LEU A 5 -8.00 20.88 -9.45
CA LEU A 5 -8.56 19.73 -8.74
C LEU A 5 -9.34 20.25 -7.53
N SER A 6 -10.52 20.79 -7.77
CA SER A 6 -11.48 21.18 -6.73
C SER A 6 -12.56 20.13 -6.59
N GLY A 7 -12.59 19.52 -5.40
CA GLY A 7 -13.75 18.92 -4.74
C GLY A 7 -14.82 18.27 -5.62
N SER A 8 -14.67 16.98 -5.89
CA SER A 8 -15.79 16.09 -6.15
C SER A 8 -15.62 14.86 -5.29
N THR A 9 -16.62 14.62 -4.46
CA THR A 9 -16.72 13.52 -3.50
C THR A 9 -16.39 12.17 -4.16
N LEU A 10 -15.32 11.55 -3.68
CA LEU A 10 -14.80 10.22 -4.04
C LEU A 10 -15.83 9.12 -3.74
N VAL A 11 -16.83 8.95 -4.59
CA VAL A 11 -17.63 7.71 -4.62
C VAL A 11 -17.50 6.99 -5.98
N GLY A 12 -16.80 7.60 -6.95
CA GLY A 12 -16.51 7.04 -8.28
C GLY A 12 -15.03 6.83 -8.62
N CYS A 13 -14.10 7.10 -7.70
CA CYS A 13 -12.65 7.03 -7.99
C CYS A 13 -12.07 5.60 -7.94
N ASN A 14 -12.71 4.65 -7.25
CA ASN A 14 -12.17 3.29 -7.13
C ASN A 14 -12.07 2.53 -8.45
N ALA A 15 -12.88 2.84 -9.47
CA ALA A 15 -12.83 2.13 -10.75
C ALA A 15 -11.71 2.65 -11.68
N ILE A 16 -11.46 3.96 -11.69
CA ILE A 16 -10.47 4.59 -12.57
C ILE A 16 -9.06 4.52 -11.96
N GLU A 17 -8.91 4.65 -10.63
CA GLU A 17 -7.65 4.35 -9.95
C GLU A 17 -7.31 2.86 -10.02
N ASN A 18 -8.31 1.95 -9.92
CA ASN A 18 -8.05 0.53 -10.18
C ASN A 18 -7.63 0.28 -11.62
N ALA A 19 -8.27 0.89 -12.63
CA ALA A 19 -7.92 0.65 -14.02
C ALA A 19 -6.51 1.15 -14.36
N ALA A 20 -6.14 2.36 -13.92
CA ALA A 20 -4.81 2.91 -14.11
C ALA A 20 -3.75 2.17 -13.27
N GLY A 21 -4.08 1.79 -12.03
CA GLY A 21 -3.25 0.96 -11.16
C GLY A 21 -3.00 -0.43 -11.74
N LYS A 22 -4.04 -1.10 -12.28
CA LYS A 22 -3.96 -2.39 -12.97
C LYS A 22 -3.12 -2.32 -14.23
N MET A 23 -3.22 -1.24 -15.01
CA MET A 23 -2.39 -1.06 -16.21
C MET A 23 -0.90 -0.96 -15.91
N VAL A 24 -0.53 -0.45 -14.73
CA VAL A 24 0.88 -0.23 -14.35
C VAL A 24 1.43 -1.33 -13.44
N LEU A 25 0.62 -1.86 -12.53
CA LEU A 25 1.02 -2.83 -11.49
C LEU A 25 0.50 -4.26 -11.76
N GLY A 26 -0.46 -4.41 -12.68
CA GLY A 26 -1.06 -5.70 -13.03
C GLY A 26 -2.23 -6.11 -12.13
N ASP A 27 -3.11 -6.95 -12.67
CA ASP A 27 -4.30 -7.45 -11.98
C ASP A 27 -3.98 -8.29 -10.74
N GLU A 28 -2.90 -9.06 -10.77
CA GLU A 28 -2.49 -9.92 -9.66
C GLU A 28 -2.06 -9.08 -8.46
N PHE A 29 -1.32 -7.99 -8.69
CA PHE A 29 -0.93 -7.05 -7.65
C PHE A 29 -2.14 -6.38 -7.00
N VAL A 30 -3.09 -5.93 -7.82
CA VAL A 30 -4.29 -5.28 -7.31
C VAL A 30 -5.13 -6.25 -6.50
N LYS A 31 -5.36 -7.47 -6.99
CA LYS A 31 -6.09 -8.51 -6.22
C LYS A 31 -5.40 -8.83 -4.89
N ALA A 32 -4.07 -8.96 -4.91
CA ALA A 32 -3.31 -9.23 -3.70
C ALA A 32 -3.41 -8.08 -2.68
N SER A 33 -3.41 -6.83 -3.15
CA SER A 33 -3.54 -5.65 -2.29
C SER A 33 -4.96 -5.50 -1.74
N GLU A 34 -5.99 -5.64 -2.58
CA GLU A 34 -7.40 -5.63 -2.15
C GLU A 34 -7.73 -6.78 -1.17
N GLY A 35 -7.00 -7.90 -1.26
CA GLY A 35 -7.11 -8.99 -0.29
C GLY A 35 -6.75 -8.54 1.13
N LEU A 36 -5.74 -7.68 1.29
CA LEU A 36 -5.29 -7.19 2.59
C LEU A 36 -6.36 -6.33 3.29
N ASP A 37 -7.19 -5.61 2.54
CA ASP A 37 -8.36 -4.85 3.04
C ASP A 37 -9.49 -5.74 3.59
N ARG A 38 -9.44 -7.04 3.28
CA ARG A 38 -10.42 -8.06 3.70
C ARG A 38 -9.78 -9.15 4.57
N CYS A 39 -8.56 -8.92 5.03
CA CYS A 39 -7.76 -9.91 5.73
C CYS A 39 -7.60 -11.25 5.01
N ASP A 40 -7.68 -11.24 3.68
CA ASP A 40 -7.27 -12.36 2.83
C ASP A 40 -5.75 -12.25 2.57
N LEU A 41 -4.99 -13.05 3.30
CA LEU A 41 -3.53 -13.06 3.23
C LEU A 41 -2.98 -13.97 2.10
N SER A 42 -3.83 -14.54 1.24
CA SER A 42 -3.40 -15.43 0.16
C SER A 42 -2.45 -14.73 -0.85
N GLY A 43 -2.58 -13.42 -1.02
CA GLY A 43 -1.72 -12.58 -1.87
C GLY A 43 -0.39 -12.15 -1.22
N LEU A 44 -0.16 -12.44 0.06
CA LEU A 44 0.98 -11.90 0.80
C LEU A 44 2.33 -12.36 0.22
N ASN A 45 2.44 -13.64 -0.16
CA ASN A 45 3.64 -14.21 -0.77
C ASN A 45 3.92 -13.63 -2.16
N TYR A 46 2.88 -13.23 -2.90
CA TYR A 46 3.05 -12.52 -4.16
C TYR A 46 3.68 -11.16 -3.89
N LEU A 47 3.07 -10.34 -3.04
CA LEU A 47 3.56 -8.99 -2.70
C LEU A 47 5.00 -9.03 -2.17
N GLN A 48 5.33 -9.99 -1.30
CA GLN A 48 6.69 -10.17 -0.78
C GLN A 48 7.71 -10.41 -1.89
N ARG A 49 7.42 -11.29 -2.85
CA ARG A 49 8.31 -11.55 -4.00
C ARG A 49 8.42 -10.33 -4.91
N THR A 50 7.31 -9.60 -5.11
CA THR A 50 7.30 -8.37 -5.92
C THR A 50 8.18 -7.27 -5.33
N THR A 51 8.49 -7.28 -4.03
CA THR A 51 9.45 -6.31 -3.46
C THR A 51 10.85 -6.41 -4.04
N ASP A 52 11.20 -7.54 -4.66
CA ASP A 52 12.49 -7.77 -5.30
C ASP A 52 12.42 -7.66 -6.85
N ASP A 53 11.32 -7.12 -7.39
CA ASP A 53 11.14 -6.93 -8.83
C ASP A 53 12.13 -5.88 -9.39
N ASN A 54 12.60 -6.11 -10.61
CA ASN A 54 13.52 -5.19 -11.32
C ASN A 54 12.84 -3.86 -11.66
N ASN A 55 11.52 -3.82 -11.76
CA ASN A 55 10.74 -2.61 -11.89
C ASN A 55 10.62 -1.92 -10.53
N LYS A 56 11.41 -0.86 -10.34
CA LYS A 56 11.44 -0.04 -9.11
C LYS A 56 10.06 0.45 -8.67
N MET A 57 9.15 0.73 -9.61
CA MET A 57 7.80 1.18 -9.28
C MET A 57 6.98 0.04 -8.66
N MET A 58 7.01 -1.14 -9.25
CA MET A 58 6.36 -2.35 -8.71
C MET A 58 6.93 -2.74 -7.34
N SER A 59 8.26 -2.76 -7.23
CA SER A 59 8.95 -3.05 -5.97
C SER A 59 8.55 -2.05 -4.87
N SER A 60 8.52 -0.76 -5.18
CA SER A 60 8.14 0.28 -4.21
C SER A 60 6.65 0.20 -3.83
N ALA A 61 5.76 -0.07 -4.78
CA ALA A 61 4.34 -0.27 -4.52
C ALA A 61 4.10 -1.47 -3.60
N ALA A 62 4.78 -2.60 -3.86
CA ALA A 62 4.72 -3.79 -3.01
C ALA A 62 5.22 -3.52 -1.58
N LEU A 63 6.33 -2.79 -1.46
CA LEU A 63 6.87 -2.36 -0.17
C LEU A 63 5.88 -1.47 0.59
N ILE A 64 5.21 -0.53 -0.08
CA ILE A 64 4.21 0.34 0.54
C ILE A 64 2.99 -0.48 1.02
N ALA A 65 2.45 -1.37 0.17
CA ALA A 65 1.31 -2.22 0.53
C ALA A 65 1.61 -3.12 1.74
N LEU A 66 2.76 -3.80 1.73
CA LEU A 66 3.21 -4.60 2.88
C LEU A 66 3.48 -3.74 4.11
N GLY A 67 4.02 -2.54 3.93
CA GLY A 67 4.27 -1.59 5.00
C GLY A 67 2.98 -1.17 5.69
N ALA A 68 1.95 -0.82 4.91
CA ALA A 68 0.64 -0.44 5.42
C ALA A 68 -0.01 -1.60 6.20
N HIS A 69 0.01 -2.81 5.64
CA HIS A 69 -0.47 -4.01 6.32
C HIS A 69 0.25 -4.27 7.65
N TYR A 70 1.59 -4.25 7.68
CA TYR A 70 2.33 -4.46 8.93
C TYR A 70 2.15 -3.33 9.93
N ALA A 71 1.95 -2.10 9.46
CA ALA A 71 1.60 -0.97 10.34
C ALA A 71 0.21 -1.15 10.96
N ALA A 72 -0.78 -1.60 10.19
CA ALA A 72 -2.12 -1.93 10.69
C ALA A 72 -2.08 -3.06 11.72
N ASP A 73 -1.22 -4.06 11.52
CA ASP A 73 -1.03 -5.18 12.45
C ASP A 73 -0.16 -4.84 13.68
N GLY A 74 0.49 -3.66 13.68
CA GLY A 74 1.37 -3.19 14.75
C GLY A 74 2.78 -3.78 14.72
N ASP A 75 3.21 -4.42 13.64
CA ASP A 75 4.55 -4.99 13.47
C ASP A 75 5.58 -3.91 13.08
N MET A 76 5.97 -3.13 14.08
CA MET A 76 6.89 -2.01 13.91
C MET A 76 8.29 -2.43 13.44
N ASN A 77 8.69 -3.67 13.67
CA ASN A 77 9.97 -4.20 13.18
C ASN A 77 9.95 -4.31 11.66
N LYS A 78 8.88 -4.90 11.09
CA LYS A 78 8.72 -4.98 9.64
C LYS A 78 8.49 -3.61 9.00
N VAL A 79 7.75 -2.71 9.65
CA VAL A 79 7.61 -1.32 9.19
C VAL A 79 8.97 -0.64 9.06
N ASN A 80 9.84 -0.76 10.07
CA ASN A 80 11.19 -0.18 10.01
C ASN A 80 12.04 -0.81 8.90
N LEU A 81 11.93 -2.13 8.67
CA LEU A 81 12.64 -2.81 7.58
C LEU A 81 12.20 -2.29 6.21
N ILE A 82 10.89 -2.17 6.00
CA ILE A 82 10.32 -1.65 4.76
C ILE A 82 10.72 -0.19 4.52
N ALA A 83 10.63 0.65 5.55
CA ALA A 83 11.04 2.05 5.45
C ALA A 83 12.52 2.20 5.04
N LYS A 84 13.42 1.36 5.57
CA LYS A 84 14.83 1.31 5.14
C LYS A 84 15.00 0.85 3.69
N ARG A 85 14.19 -0.10 3.23
CA ARG A 85 14.23 -0.56 1.83
C ARG A 85 13.77 0.54 0.87
N LEU A 86 12.67 1.22 1.20
CA LEU A 86 12.15 2.35 0.44
C LEU A 86 13.09 3.55 0.44
N GLU A 87 13.77 3.84 1.56
CA GLU A 87 14.78 4.90 1.62
C GLU A 87 15.91 4.66 0.61
N LYS A 88 16.37 3.41 0.44
CA LYS A 88 17.36 3.07 -0.59
C LYS A 88 16.86 3.28 -2.02
N HIS A 89 15.55 3.36 -2.23
CA HIS A 89 14.93 3.58 -3.54
C HIS A 89 14.58 5.06 -3.77
N SER A 90 14.75 5.92 -2.77
CA SER A 90 14.38 7.33 -2.82
C SER A 90 15.61 8.23 -2.72
N ASP A 91 15.78 9.12 -3.69
CA ASP A 91 16.86 10.11 -3.66
C ASP A 91 16.52 11.35 -2.79
N SER A 92 15.29 11.42 -2.24
CA SER A 92 14.75 12.67 -1.67
C SER A 92 14.01 12.52 -0.34
N GLN A 93 13.52 11.33 0.00
CA GLN A 93 12.77 11.12 1.25
C GLN A 93 13.63 10.46 2.32
N SER A 94 13.66 11.05 3.51
CA SER A 94 14.32 10.45 4.67
C SER A 94 13.55 9.23 5.19
N PHE A 95 14.25 8.31 5.84
CA PHE A 95 13.65 7.20 6.61
C PHE A 95 12.44 7.62 7.46
N ASN A 96 12.55 8.74 8.18
CA ASN A 96 11.49 9.19 9.08
C ASN A 96 10.23 9.64 8.33
N GLN A 97 10.40 10.29 7.17
CA GLN A 97 9.27 10.68 6.33
C GLN A 97 8.58 9.44 5.74
N ILE A 98 9.36 8.52 5.17
CA ILE A 98 8.84 7.26 4.62
C ILE A 98 8.11 6.46 5.68
N LYS A 99 8.71 6.33 6.87
CA LYS A 99 8.09 5.63 8.00
C LYS A 99 6.77 6.27 8.40
N LYS A 100 6.69 7.60 8.44
CA LYS A 100 5.44 8.32 8.72
C LYS A 100 4.37 7.99 7.67
N ASP A 101 4.73 8.04 6.39
CA ASP A 101 3.81 7.76 5.28
C ASP A 101 3.29 6.32 5.31
N ILE A 102 4.15 5.35 5.66
CA ILE A 102 3.75 3.95 5.90
C ILE A 102 2.74 3.84 7.05
N LEU A 103 3.01 4.52 8.18
CA LEU A 103 2.12 4.48 9.35
C LEU A 103 0.76 5.10 9.06
N ASP A 104 0.72 6.22 8.32
CA ASP A 104 -0.53 6.85 7.93
C ASP A 104 -1.30 5.98 6.92
N SER A 105 -0.59 5.27 6.03
CA SER A 105 -1.20 4.26 5.16
C SER A 105 -1.77 3.08 5.95
N GLY A 106 -1.05 2.59 6.96
CA GLY A 106 -1.54 1.52 7.84
C GLY A 106 -2.77 1.89 8.66
N LYS A 107 -2.91 3.15 9.07
CA LYS A 107 -4.16 3.63 9.70
C LYS A 107 -5.34 3.59 8.72
N LYS A 108 -5.12 3.98 7.47
CA LYS A 108 -6.15 3.92 6.42
C LYS A 108 -6.55 2.48 6.14
N GLU A 109 -5.57 1.60 5.95
CA GLU A 109 -5.77 0.16 5.77
C GLU A 109 -6.61 -0.44 6.93
N ALA A 110 -6.22 -0.14 8.18
CA ALA A 110 -6.97 -0.59 9.36
C ALA A 110 -8.43 -0.10 9.35
N GLN A 111 -8.66 1.15 8.94
CA GLN A 111 -10.01 1.69 8.82
C GLN A 111 -10.79 1.01 7.68
N THR A 112 -10.19 0.83 6.50
CA THR A 112 -10.83 0.13 5.38
C THR A 112 -11.27 -1.28 5.76
N ARG A 113 -10.46 -2.01 6.53
CA ARG A 113 -10.82 -3.34 7.05
C ARG A 113 -12.05 -3.29 7.95
N ILE A 114 -12.09 -2.34 8.88
CA ILE A 114 -13.24 -2.12 9.76
C ILE A 114 -14.49 -1.80 8.93
N ASP A 115 -14.37 -0.92 7.94
CA ASP A 115 -15.47 -0.53 7.07
C ASP A 115 -15.99 -1.70 6.23
N ASN A 116 -15.11 -2.65 5.89
CA ASN A 116 -15.45 -3.90 5.20
C ASN A 116 -16.00 -5.00 6.15
N GLY A 117 -16.13 -4.73 7.46
CA GLY A 117 -16.66 -5.68 8.45
C GLY A 117 -15.63 -6.63 9.05
N PHE A 118 -14.33 -6.34 8.90
CA PHE A 118 -13.22 -7.12 9.47
C PHE A 118 -12.59 -6.43 10.67
N SER A 119 -11.68 -7.12 11.36
CA SER A 119 -10.83 -6.51 12.39
C SER A 119 -9.81 -5.54 11.77
N ALA A 120 -9.40 -4.53 12.54
CA ALA A 120 -8.37 -3.56 12.13
C ALA A 120 -7.03 -4.21 11.75
N ASN A 121 -6.71 -5.35 12.38
CA ASN A 121 -5.56 -6.19 12.07
C ASN A 121 -6.02 -7.55 11.55
N CYS A 122 -5.14 -8.26 10.84
CA CYS A 122 -5.45 -9.54 10.20
C CYS A 122 -4.79 -10.74 10.89
N LYS A 123 -4.82 -10.74 12.24
CA LYS A 123 -4.21 -11.78 13.08
C LYS A 123 -4.97 -13.10 13.03
#